data_AF-A0A6P8VNP3-F1
#
_entry.id   AF-A0A6P8VNP3-F1
#
_cell.length_a   1.000
_cell.length_b   1.000
_cell.length_c   1.000
_cell.angle_alpha   90.00
_cell.angle_beta   90.00
_cell.angle_gamma   90.00
#
_symmetry.space_group_name_H-M   'P 1'
#
loop_
_entity.id
_entity.type
_entity.pdbx_description
1 polymer ?
#
loop_
_entity_poly.entity_id
_entity_poly.type
_entity_poly.pdbx_seq_one_letter_code
_entity_poly.pdbx_strand_id
1 'polypeptide(L)'
;MAYLTVMTRYLNKLYQNCTLTCRSRELEGDREDEEEERGTPPCSLISFAEFNHGAIKNKSQTVKEVFARQLMQVSGLSGDKAAAILELYSTPLSLLTAYERCAGEADKEKLLSSIRYGKLKRNLGPALSRTVYQLYCTQGALT
;
A
#
# COMPACT_ATOMS: atom_id res chain seq x y z
N MET A 1 11.80 15.41 30.98
CA MET A 1 11.18 14.60 32.06
C MET A 1 9.80 15.11 32.50
N ALA A 2 9.54 16.43 32.58
CA ALA A 2 8.24 16.95 33.03
C ALA A 2 7.04 16.55 32.15
N TYR A 3 7.20 16.52 30.82
CA TYR A 3 6.10 16.22 29.89
C TYR A 3 5.48 14.84 30.10
N LEU A 4 6.29 13.77 30.10
CA LEU A 4 5.80 12.40 30.29
C LEU A 4 5.12 12.26 31.65
N THR A 5 5.67 12.85 32.70
CA THR A 5 5.06 12.81 34.04
C THR A 5 3.71 13.53 34.09
N VAL A 6 3.59 14.70 33.47
CA VAL A 6 2.30 15.42 33.39
C VAL A 6 1.29 14.62 32.56
N MET A 7 1.72 14.05 31.42
CA MET A 7 0.87 13.24 30.56
C MET A 7 0.35 11.99 31.28
N THR A 8 1.21 11.23 31.96
CA THR A 8 0.80 10.05 32.73
C THR A 8 -0.18 10.41 33.84
N ARG A 9 0.04 11.52 34.56
CA ARG A 9 -0.89 11.99 35.60
C ARG A 9 -2.24 12.40 35.00
N TYR A 10 -2.24 13.04 33.84
CA TYR A 10 -3.45 13.41 33.13
C TYR A 10 -4.24 12.17 32.68
N LEU A 11 -3.59 11.19 32.05
CA LEU A 11 -4.21 9.93 31.63
C LEU A 11 -4.79 9.14 32.82
N ASN A 12 -4.07 9.07 33.94
CA ASN A 12 -4.58 8.42 35.16
C ASN A 12 -5.86 9.07 35.68
N LYS A 13 -5.98 10.41 35.59
CA LYS A 13 -7.21 11.12 35.98
C LYS A 13 -8.32 10.91 34.98
N LEU A 14 -8.00 10.94 33.69
CA LEU A 14 -8.97 10.79 32.60
C LEU A 14 -9.70 9.44 32.67
N TYR A 15 -8.98 8.37 33.01
CA TYR A 15 -9.52 7.00 33.06
C TYR A 15 -9.97 6.52 34.45
N GLN A 16 -9.99 7.40 35.46
CA GLN A 16 -10.15 7.00 36.88
C GLN A 16 -11.44 6.21 37.17
N ASN A 17 -12.53 6.50 36.44
CA ASN A 17 -13.83 5.84 36.61
C ASN A 17 -14.29 5.12 35.33
N CYS A 18 -13.34 4.75 34.47
CA CYS A 18 -13.62 4.08 33.21
C CYS A 18 -13.44 2.57 33.34
N THR A 19 -14.42 1.79 32.88
CA THR A 19 -14.24 0.36 32.69
C THR A 19 -13.68 0.12 31.30
N LEU A 20 -12.46 -0.44 31.24
CA LEU A 20 -11.80 -0.75 29.98
C LEU A 20 -12.23 -2.13 29.47
N THR A 21 -12.48 -2.23 28.17
CA THR A 21 -12.73 -3.49 27.48
C THR A 21 -11.65 -3.76 26.44
N CYS A 22 -11.31 -5.03 26.25
CA CYS A 22 -10.38 -5.45 25.21
C CYS A 22 -11.16 -5.80 23.95
N ARG A 23 -10.73 -5.27 22.81
CA ARG A 23 -11.23 -5.62 21.48
C ARG A 23 -10.13 -6.21 20.59
N SER A 24 -10.53 -6.96 19.57
CA SER A 24 -9.61 -7.46 18.53
C SER A 24 -9.71 -6.60 17.29
N ARG A 25 -8.63 -5.92 16.92
CA ARG A 25 -8.56 -5.12 15.69
C ARG A 25 -8.68 -6.00 14.44
N GLU A 26 -8.18 -7.23 14.49
CA GLU A 26 -8.27 -8.16 13.36
C GLU A 26 -9.72 -8.57 13.04
N LEU A 27 -10.56 -8.70 14.07
CA LEU A 27 -11.97 -9.11 13.91
C LEU A 27 -12.91 -7.91 13.69
N GLU A 28 -12.66 -6.79 14.36
CA GLU A 28 -13.56 -5.63 14.37
C GLU A 28 -13.14 -4.53 13.40
N GLY A 29 -11.92 -4.58 12.85
CA GLY A 29 -11.37 -3.55 11.98
C GLY A 29 -11.01 -2.25 12.72
N ASP A 30 -10.58 -1.26 11.93
CA ASP A 30 -10.46 0.11 12.42
C ASP A 30 -11.86 0.69 12.57
N ARG A 31 -12.18 1.23 13.75
CA ARG A 31 -13.41 1.99 13.92
C ARG A 31 -13.21 3.31 13.17
N GLU A 32 -14.17 3.67 12.34
CA GLU A 32 -14.33 5.05 11.93
C GLU A 32 -14.59 5.85 13.20
N ASP A 33 -13.85 6.94 13.39
CA ASP A 33 -13.96 7.80 14.57
C ASP A 33 -15.39 8.34 14.64
N GLU A 34 -16.31 7.61 15.27
CA GLU A 34 -17.58 8.16 15.73
C GLU A 34 -17.21 9.34 16.60
N GLU A 35 -17.62 10.54 16.17
CA GLU A 35 -17.28 11.85 16.74
C GLU A 35 -17.02 11.74 18.24
N GLU A 36 -15.75 11.62 18.64
CA GLU A 36 -15.39 11.50 20.05
C GLU A 36 -15.92 12.77 20.73
N GLU A 37 -16.99 12.64 21.52
CA GLU A 37 -17.46 13.72 22.36
C GLU A 37 -16.26 14.26 23.15
N ARG A 38 -15.95 15.55 22.95
CA ARG A 38 -14.79 16.20 23.57
C ARG A 38 -14.80 15.96 25.08
N GLY A 39 -13.98 15.02 25.54
CA GLY A 39 -13.79 14.73 26.96
C GLY A 39 -14.00 13.27 27.38
N THR A 40 -14.59 12.42 26.54
CA THR A 40 -14.78 11.00 26.88
C THR A 40 -13.67 10.16 26.27
N PRO A 41 -12.84 9.46 27.08
CA PRO A 41 -11.77 8.63 26.54
C PRO A 41 -12.30 7.33 25.91
N PRO A 42 -11.64 6.79 24.87
CA PRO A 42 -11.97 5.49 24.32
C PRO A 42 -11.72 4.41 25.39
N CYS A 43 -12.76 3.66 25.71
CA CYS A 43 -12.71 2.58 26.71
C CYS A 43 -12.59 1.18 26.08
N SER A 44 -12.83 1.05 24.77
CA SER A 44 -12.59 -0.18 24.00
C SER A 44 -11.23 -0.12 23.32
N LEU A 45 -10.26 -0.83 23.90
CA LEU A 45 -8.85 -0.75 23.54
C LEU A 45 -8.33 -2.11 23.04
N ILE A 46 -7.23 -2.10 22.29
CA ILE A 46 -6.50 -3.33 21.94
C ILE A 46 -5.56 -3.73 23.08
N SER A 47 -5.22 -5.02 23.15
CA SER A 47 -4.22 -5.48 24.11
C SER A 47 -2.82 -4.95 23.76
N PHE A 48 -1.95 -4.80 24.77
CA PHE A 48 -0.55 -4.43 24.53
C PHE A 48 0.17 -5.47 23.66
N ALA A 49 -0.14 -6.75 23.83
CA ALA A 49 0.44 -7.84 23.03
C ALA A 49 0.07 -7.70 21.55
N GLU A 50 -1.20 -7.42 21.24
CA GLU A 50 -1.68 -7.20 19.88
C GLU A 50 -1.09 -5.92 19.26
N PHE A 51 -1.04 -4.82 20.02
CA PHE A 51 -0.35 -3.60 19.60
C PHE A 51 1.11 -3.86 19.23
N ASN A 52 1.84 -4.54 20.12
CA ASN A 52 3.25 -4.81 19.92
C ASN A 52 3.47 -5.80 18.76
N HIS A 53 2.61 -6.80 18.60
CA HIS A 53 2.63 -7.73 17.46
C HIS A 53 2.41 -7.00 16.13
N GLY A 54 1.41 -6.11 16.06
CA GLY A 54 1.15 -5.28 14.87
C GLY A 54 2.26 -4.27 14.55
N ALA A 55 3.10 -3.93 15.54
CA ALA A 55 4.28 -3.07 15.39
C ALA A 55 5.54 -3.84 14.94
N ILE A 56 5.50 -5.17 14.87
CA ILE A 56 6.63 -5.97 14.38
C ILE A 56 6.91 -5.63 12.91
N LYS A 57 8.20 -5.45 12.60
CA LYS A 57 8.75 -4.84 11.38
C LYS A 57 8.40 -5.56 10.06
N ASN A 58 7.87 -6.78 10.12
CA ASN A 58 7.57 -7.62 8.96
C ASN A 58 6.06 -7.86 8.84
N LYS A 59 5.32 -6.81 8.45
CA LYS A 59 3.93 -6.97 8.03
C LYS A 59 3.87 -7.91 6.83
N SER A 60 2.89 -8.81 6.81
CA SER A 60 2.61 -9.63 5.63
C SER A 60 2.42 -8.71 4.43
N GLN A 61 2.98 -9.11 3.29
CA GLN A 61 2.94 -8.32 2.06
C GLN A 61 2.18 -9.08 1.01
N THR A 62 1.28 -8.41 0.30
CA THR A 62 0.59 -9.03 -0.83
C THR A 62 1.45 -9.01 -2.08
N VAL A 63 1.20 -9.93 -3.02
CA VAL A 63 1.87 -9.93 -4.34
C VAL A 63 1.65 -8.58 -5.04
N LYS A 64 0.46 -8.00 -4.91
CA LYS A 64 0.09 -6.68 -5.45
C LYS A 64 1.00 -5.58 -4.88
N GLU A 65 1.20 -5.54 -3.57
CA GLU A 65 2.08 -4.54 -2.91
C GLU A 65 3.56 -4.69 -3.28
N VAL A 66 4.05 -5.92 -3.33
CA VAL A 66 5.43 -6.20 -3.75
C VAL A 66 5.62 -5.77 -5.21
N PHE A 67 4.68 -6.10 -6.08
CA PHE A 67 4.74 -5.75 -7.49
C PHE A 67 4.69 -4.23 -7.72
N ALA A 68 3.85 -3.50 -6.99
CA ALA A 68 3.84 -2.04 -7.03
C ALA A 68 5.22 -1.45 -6.68
N ARG A 69 5.87 -1.96 -5.62
CA ARG A 69 7.22 -1.51 -5.23
C ARG A 69 8.29 -1.85 -6.26
N GLN A 70 8.17 -3.01 -6.92
CA GLN A 70 9.07 -3.42 -8.01
C GLN A 70 8.93 -2.48 -9.22
N LEU A 71 7.71 -2.16 -9.65
CA LEU A 71 7.48 -1.20 -10.73
C LEU A 71 8.05 0.18 -10.39
N MET A 72 7.89 0.63 -9.14
CA MET A 72 8.43 1.92 -8.69
C MET A 72 9.96 1.97 -8.62
N GLN A 73 10.68 0.85 -8.79
CA GLN A 73 12.14 0.87 -8.97
C GLN A 73 12.56 1.38 -10.36
N VAL A 74 11.65 1.35 -11.34
CA VAL A 74 11.91 1.90 -12.67
C VAL A 74 11.77 3.43 -12.62
N SER A 75 12.85 4.13 -12.97
CA SER A 75 12.85 5.60 -13.00
C SER A 75 11.69 6.14 -13.84
N GLY A 76 10.92 7.06 -13.24
CA GLY A 76 9.74 7.64 -13.87
C GLY A 76 8.42 6.89 -13.65
N LEU A 77 8.41 5.70 -13.03
CA LEU A 77 7.18 5.06 -12.53
C LEU A 77 6.87 5.51 -11.08
N SER A 78 6.01 6.51 -10.95
CA SER A 78 5.47 6.94 -9.66
C SER A 78 4.39 5.99 -9.13
N GLY A 79 3.97 6.18 -7.88
CA GLY A 79 2.86 5.42 -7.28
C GLY A 79 1.59 5.45 -8.11
N ASP A 80 1.19 6.61 -8.64
CA ASP A 80 0.00 6.73 -9.52
C ASP A 80 0.14 5.90 -10.81
N LYS A 81 1.34 5.85 -11.40
CA LYS A 81 1.59 5.07 -12.62
C LYS A 81 1.60 3.59 -12.34
N ALA A 82 2.24 3.17 -11.24
CA ALA A 82 2.21 1.79 -10.78
C ALA A 82 0.77 1.36 -10.53
N ALA A 83 0.00 2.11 -9.74
CA ALA A 83 -1.41 1.83 -9.48
C ALA A 83 -2.21 1.61 -10.78
N ALA A 84 -2.03 2.48 -11.78
CA ALA A 84 -2.71 2.35 -13.07
C ALA A 84 -2.33 1.07 -13.85
N ILE A 85 -1.08 0.61 -13.76
CA ILE A 85 -0.67 -0.70 -14.31
C ILE A 85 -1.33 -1.82 -13.51
N LEU A 86 -1.34 -1.74 -12.18
CA LEU A 86 -1.88 -2.79 -11.30
C LEU A 86 -3.40 -2.95 -11.37
N GLU A 87 -4.13 -1.95 -11.86
CA GLU A 87 -5.56 -2.07 -12.18
C GLU A 87 -5.81 -3.04 -13.35
N LEU A 88 -4.89 -3.13 -14.31
CA LEU A 88 -5.00 -4.03 -15.45
C LEU A 88 -4.27 -5.36 -15.22
N TYR A 89 -3.12 -5.29 -14.55
CA TYR A 89 -2.22 -6.42 -14.31
C TYR A 89 -1.85 -6.44 -12.83
N SER A 90 -2.63 -7.13 -12.01
CA SER A 90 -2.46 -7.13 -10.55
C SER A 90 -1.21 -7.88 -10.07
N THR A 91 -0.58 -8.69 -10.94
CA THR A 91 0.59 -9.51 -10.64
C THR A 91 1.61 -9.49 -11.78
N PRO A 92 2.91 -9.78 -11.51
CA PRO A 92 3.92 -9.91 -12.56
C PRO A 92 3.54 -10.95 -13.62
N LEU A 93 2.96 -12.08 -13.19
CA LEU A 93 2.51 -13.14 -14.09
C LEU A 93 1.42 -12.63 -15.05
N SER A 94 0.43 -11.88 -14.55
CA SER A 94 -0.61 -11.32 -15.42
C SER A 94 -0.07 -10.35 -16.48
N LEU A 95 0.99 -9.59 -16.16
CA LEU A 95 1.67 -8.72 -17.10
C LEU A 95 2.46 -9.52 -18.15
N LEU A 96 3.21 -10.54 -17.71
CA LEU A 96 3.96 -11.44 -18.61
C LEU A 96 3.02 -12.16 -19.59
N THR A 97 1.92 -12.73 -19.10
CA THR A 97 0.90 -13.38 -19.95
C THR A 97 0.31 -12.39 -20.95
N ALA A 98 0.15 -11.11 -20.60
CA ALA A 98 -0.31 -10.10 -21.55
C ALA A 98 0.72 -9.83 -22.65
N TYR A 99 2.01 -9.78 -22.32
CA TYR A 99 3.07 -9.68 -23.32
C TYR A 99 3.12 -10.89 -24.24
N GLU A 100 2.97 -12.11 -23.72
CA GLU A 100 2.96 -13.35 -24.52
C GLU A 100 1.81 -13.39 -25.54
N ARG A 101 0.68 -12.75 -25.23
CA ARG A 101 -0.49 -12.67 -26.11
C ARG A 101 -0.38 -11.63 -27.22
N CYS A 102 0.62 -10.73 -27.16
CA CYS A 102 0.82 -9.74 -28.21
C CYS A 102 1.32 -10.40 -29.51
N ALA A 103 0.83 -9.91 -30.66
CA ALA A 103 1.16 -10.47 -31.96
C ALA A 103 2.62 -10.22 -32.40
N GLY A 104 3.28 -9.19 -31.86
CA GLY A 104 4.68 -8.90 -32.15
C GLY A 104 5.33 -7.92 -31.17
N GLU A 105 6.63 -7.74 -31.30
CA GLU A 105 7.44 -6.92 -30.38
C GLU A 105 7.01 -5.45 -30.34
N ALA A 106 6.58 -4.89 -31.47
CA ALA A 106 6.09 -3.51 -31.52
C ALA A 106 4.81 -3.30 -30.69
N ASP A 107 3.95 -4.33 -30.60
CA ASP A 107 2.74 -4.28 -29.77
C ASP A 107 3.11 -4.43 -28.29
N LYS A 108 4.07 -5.30 -27.97
CA LYS A 108 4.60 -5.43 -26.61
C LYS A 108 5.21 -4.11 -26.13
N GLU A 109 6.03 -3.45 -26.95
CA GLU A 109 6.61 -2.13 -26.61
C GLU A 109 5.55 -1.09 -26.29
N LYS A 110 4.37 -1.17 -26.92
CA LYS A 110 3.27 -0.20 -26.76
C LYS A 110 2.18 -0.65 -25.79
N LEU A 111 2.24 -1.88 -25.26
CA LEU A 111 1.19 -2.50 -24.44
C LEU A 111 0.71 -1.59 -23.30
N LEU A 112 1.63 -0.88 -22.64
CA LEU A 112 1.34 -0.03 -21.48
C LEU A 112 1.22 1.46 -21.86
N SER A 113 1.50 1.84 -23.11
CA SER A 113 1.68 3.23 -23.51
C SER A 113 0.42 4.08 -23.40
N SER A 114 -0.75 3.47 -23.58
CA SER A 114 -2.07 4.10 -23.52
C SER A 114 -2.73 4.00 -22.14
N ILE A 115 -2.07 3.38 -21.15
CA ILE A 115 -2.59 3.28 -19.78
C ILE A 115 -2.71 4.68 -19.19
N ARG A 116 -3.91 4.97 -18.67
CA ARG A 116 -4.29 6.27 -18.12
C ARG A 116 -4.06 6.26 -16.61
N TYR A 117 -3.29 7.22 -16.10
CA TYR A 117 -2.97 7.32 -14.68
C TYR A 117 -3.34 8.67 -14.07
N GLY A 118 -3.50 8.67 -12.74
CA GLY A 118 -3.80 9.86 -11.94
C GLY A 118 -5.16 10.50 -12.24
N LYS A 119 -5.44 11.64 -11.58
CA LYS A 119 -6.70 12.38 -11.75
C LYS A 119 -6.89 12.96 -13.16
N LEU A 120 -5.80 13.41 -13.78
CA LEU A 120 -5.80 14.00 -15.12
C LEU A 120 -5.84 12.96 -16.26
N LYS A 121 -5.87 11.66 -15.94
CA LYS A 121 -5.91 10.57 -16.93
C LYS A 121 -4.84 10.75 -18.03
N ARG A 122 -3.59 11.02 -17.61
CA ARG A 122 -2.46 11.14 -18.55
C ARG A 122 -2.05 9.76 -19.03
N ASN A 123 -1.58 9.67 -20.28
CA ASN A 123 -0.98 8.44 -20.80
C ASN A 123 0.37 8.19 -20.14
N LEU A 124 0.65 6.93 -19.80
CA LEU A 124 1.96 6.48 -19.33
C LEU A 124 3.06 6.77 -20.37
N GLY A 125 2.72 6.63 -21.65
CA GLY A 125 3.56 7.03 -22.78
C GLY A 125 4.48 5.92 -23.29
N PRO A 126 4.97 6.04 -24.53
CA PRO A 126 5.72 4.97 -25.20
C PRO A 126 7.07 4.68 -24.55
N ALA A 127 7.76 5.70 -24.03
CA ALA A 127 9.09 5.52 -23.42
C ALA A 127 9.05 4.61 -22.18
N LEU A 128 8.10 4.85 -21.27
CA LEU A 128 7.95 4.04 -20.07
C LEU A 128 7.40 2.65 -20.41
N SER A 129 6.46 2.55 -21.36
CA SER A 129 5.95 1.26 -21.85
C SER A 129 7.09 0.38 -22.40
N ARG A 130 7.96 0.95 -23.23
CA ARG A 130 9.13 0.27 -23.77
C ARG A 130 10.11 -0.16 -22.67
N THR A 131 10.36 0.70 -21.69
CA THR A 131 11.27 0.41 -20.57
C THR A 131 10.79 -0.81 -19.77
N VAL A 132 9.50 -0.87 -19.45
CA VAL A 132 8.92 -2.01 -18.73
C VAL A 132 8.93 -3.26 -19.61
N TYR A 133 8.62 -3.14 -20.90
CA TYR A 133 8.72 -4.26 -21.83
C TYR A 133 10.13 -4.85 -21.87
N GLN A 134 11.18 -4.02 -21.98
CA GLN A 134 12.57 -4.48 -21.96
C GLN A 134 12.89 -5.23 -20.65
N LEU A 135 12.45 -4.70 -19.50
CA LEU A 135 12.67 -5.33 -18.20
C LEU A 135 12.08 -6.76 -18.13
N TYR A 136 10.91 -6.99 -18.72
CA TYR A 136 10.19 -8.27 -18.61
C TYR A 136 10.41 -9.23 -19.80
N CYS A 137 10.78 -8.73 -20.97
CA CYS A 137 10.85 -9.51 -22.20
C CYS A 137 12.26 -9.69 -22.78
N THR A 138 13.27 -8.99 -22.27
CA THR A 138 14.66 -9.21 -22.71
C THR A 138 15.12 -10.60 -22.33
N GLN A 139 15.58 -11.35 -23.33
CA GLN A 139 16.18 -12.68 -23.14
C GLN A 139 17.65 -12.52 -22.75
N GLY A 140 18.07 -13.18 -21.68
CA GLY A 140 19.44 -13.13 -21.18
C GLY A 140 19.64 -12.10 -20.05
N ALA A 141 20.89 -11.70 -19.82
CA ALA A 141 21.22 -10.77 -18.75
C ALA A 141 20.74 -9.35 -19.09
N LEU A 142 20.16 -8.66 -18.09
CA LEU A 142 19.91 -7.22 -18.14
C LEU A 142 21.26 -6.52 -17.96
N THR A 143 21.77 -5.90 -19.02
CA THR A 143 23.03 -5.13 -19.02
C THR A 143 22.77 -3.64 -19.03
#